data_AF-A0A7W0TMF3-F1
#
_entry.id   AF-A0A7W0TMF3-F1
#
_cell.length_a   1.000
_cell.length_b   1.000
_cell.length_c   1.000
_cell.angle_alpha   90.00
_cell.angle_beta   90.00
_cell.angle_gamma   90.00
#
_symmetry.space_group_name_H-M   'P 1'
#
loop_
_entity.id
_entity.type
_entity.pdbx_description
1 polymer ?
#
loop_
_entity_poly.entity_id
_entity_poly.type
_entity_poly.pdbx_seq_one_letter_code
_entity_poly.pdbx_strand_id
1 'polypeptide(L)'
;MTSSLAGTASGVPDKFAALGLTYDDVLLLPGETDVIPSEVDTTTRLTRGIDLRIPLVSSAMDTVTESRMAIAMARQGGLGVLHRNLSIEDQAYQVDLVKRTQTGMISNPVTIGPKATLEELDEKCGEYRVSGLPVIDEDSTLLGIITNRDLRFVPVAEWGHRLVNDVMTPMPLITAPVGISR
;
A
#
# COMPACT_ATOMS: atom_id res chain seq x y z
N MET A 1 4.19 21.90 41.28
CA MET A 1 3.02 22.70 41.69
C MET A 1 1.94 22.51 40.65
N THR A 2 1.02 21.58 40.87
CA THR A 2 -0.13 21.34 39.99
C THR A 2 -1.16 22.44 40.23
N SER A 3 -1.11 23.49 39.42
CA SER A 3 -2.17 24.51 39.34
C SER A 3 -3.45 23.83 38.82
N SER A 4 -4.51 23.90 39.61
CA SER A 4 -5.82 23.33 39.28
C SER A 4 -6.44 24.10 38.12
N LEU A 5 -6.43 23.53 36.91
CA LEU A 5 -7.23 23.99 35.77
C LEU A 5 -8.72 23.61 35.88
N ALA A 6 -9.16 23.06 37.01
CA ALA A 6 -10.57 22.81 37.30
C ALA A 6 -11.25 24.10 37.80
N GLY A 7 -11.20 25.16 36.99
CA GLY A 7 -12.04 26.34 37.20
C GLY A 7 -13.37 26.12 36.50
N THR A 8 -14.35 25.48 37.16
CA THR A 8 -15.74 25.75 36.78
C THR A 8 -15.95 27.24 37.04
N ALA A 9 -16.23 28.02 35.99
CA ALA A 9 -16.52 29.43 36.15
C ALA A 9 -17.71 29.57 37.12
N SER A 10 -17.47 30.12 38.31
CA SER A 10 -18.50 30.13 39.36
C SER A 10 -19.72 30.92 38.87
N GLY A 11 -20.91 30.31 38.90
CA GLY A 11 -22.15 30.95 38.44
C GLY A 11 -22.57 30.55 37.01
N VAL A 12 -21.82 29.70 36.33
CA VAL A 12 -22.23 29.12 35.05
C VAL A 12 -23.09 27.88 35.30
N PRO A 13 -24.30 27.77 34.71
CA PRO A 13 -25.14 26.58 34.83
C PRO A 13 -24.40 25.31 34.36
N ASP A 14 -24.66 24.16 34.99
CA ASP A 14 -23.96 22.88 34.74
C ASP A 14 -23.86 22.51 33.25
N LYS A 15 -24.86 22.87 32.44
CA LYS A 15 -24.88 22.64 30.98
C LYS A 15 -23.75 23.35 30.21
N PHE A 16 -23.19 24.42 30.78
CA PHE A 16 -22.14 25.24 30.17
C PHE A 16 -20.84 25.22 30.98
N ALA A 17 -20.76 24.36 32.01
CA ALA A 17 -19.62 24.30 32.91
C ALA A 17 -18.38 23.64 32.28
N ALA A 18 -18.56 22.83 31.23
CA ALA A 18 -17.46 22.13 30.55
C ALA A 18 -16.65 23.10 29.69
N LEU A 19 -15.40 23.34 30.09
CA LEU A 19 -14.42 24.06 29.27
C LEU A 19 -13.83 23.12 28.22
N GLY A 20 -13.92 23.50 26.95
CA GLY A 20 -13.22 22.86 25.84
C GLY A 20 -12.03 23.71 25.42
N LEU A 21 -10.89 23.09 25.16
CA LEU A 21 -9.69 23.72 24.62
C LEU A 21 -9.37 23.11 23.25
N THR A 22 -8.93 23.94 22.30
CA THR A 22 -8.37 23.51 21.01
C THR A 22 -6.84 23.66 21.00
N TYR A 23 -6.19 23.27 19.90
CA TYR A 23 -4.74 23.30 19.76
C TYR A 23 -4.14 24.70 19.96
N ASP A 24 -4.80 25.74 19.43
CA ASP A 24 -4.31 27.13 19.50
C ASP A 24 -4.50 27.79 20.88
N ASP A 25 -5.26 27.17 21.78
CA ASP A 25 -5.49 27.70 23.13
C ASP A 25 -4.33 27.38 24.09
N VAL A 26 -3.41 26.49 23.71
CA VAL A 26 -2.37 25.95 24.59
C VAL A 26 -1.02 25.89 23.91
N LEU A 27 0.03 25.88 24.73
CA LEU A 27 1.41 25.69 24.29
C LEU A 27 2.14 24.71 25.22
N LEU A 28 3.07 23.95 24.66
CA LEU A 28 3.93 23.06 25.44
C LEU A 28 5.03 23.87 26.12
N LEU A 29 5.19 23.70 27.43
CA LEU A 29 6.30 24.28 28.16
C LEU A 29 7.57 23.46 27.89
N PRO A 30 8.69 24.10 27.48
CA PRO A 30 9.95 23.39 27.30
C PRO A 30 10.42 22.75 28.61
N GLY A 31 10.98 21.55 28.51
CA GLY A 31 11.66 20.85 29.60
C GLY A 31 13.11 20.52 29.22
N GLU A 32 13.93 20.22 30.21
CA GLU A 32 15.30 19.73 29.99
C GLU A 32 15.28 18.32 29.39
N THR A 33 16.15 18.05 28.42
CA THR A 33 16.28 16.75 27.75
C THR A 33 17.69 16.55 27.22
N ASP A 34 18.21 15.33 27.38
CA ASP A 34 19.48 14.89 26.78
C ASP A 34 19.28 14.14 25.45
N VAL A 35 18.04 14.00 24.98
CA VAL A 35 17.70 13.27 23.75
C VAL A 35 17.86 14.15 22.52
N ILE A 36 18.57 13.63 21.52
CA ILE A 36 18.71 14.29 20.21
C ILE A 36 17.44 14.04 19.39
N PRO A 37 16.85 15.06 18.73
CA PRO A 37 15.59 14.89 17.99
C PRO A 37 15.56 13.75 16.96
N SER A 38 16.69 13.43 16.33
CA SER A 38 16.79 12.32 15.36
C SER A 38 16.75 10.93 15.97
N GLU A 39 16.90 10.82 17.29
CA GLU A 39 16.92 9.55 18.03
C GLU A 39 15.58 9.25 18.71
N VAL A 40 14.63 10.18 18.62
CA VAL A 40 13.29 10.02 19.21
C VAL A 40 12.52 8.94 18.45
N ASP A 41 12.06 7.92 19.18
CA ASP A 41 11.15 6.92 18.64
C ASP A 41 9.71 7.49 18.58
N THR A 42 9.16 7.53 17.38
CA THR A 42 7.79 7.99 17.11
C THR A 42 6.81 6.83 16.89
N THR A 43 7.25 5.60 17.16
CA THR A 43 6.42 4.40 17.08
C THR A 43 5.20 4.56 18.00
N THR A 44 4.01 4.28 17.45
CA THR A 44 2.75 4.41 18.17
C THR A 44 1.83 3.24 17.89
N ARG A 45 0.87 3.00 18.79
CA ARG A 45 -0.12 1.96 18.65
C ARG A 45 -1.43 2.52 18.10
N LEU A 46 -1.84 2.08 16.91
CA LEU A 46 -3.12 2.46 16.32
C LEU A 46 -4.27 1.60 16.85
N THR A 47 -4.05 0.29 16.94
CA THR A 47 -5.05 -0.67 17.46
C THR A 47 -4.39 -1.66 18.41
N ARG A 48 -5.16 -2.56 19.04
CA ARG A 48 -4.60 -3.60 19.93
C ARG A 48 -3.56 -4.51 19.26
N GLY A 49 -3.57 -4.63 17.93
CA GLY A 49 -2.66 -5.48 17.17
C GLY A 49 -1.93 -4.80 16.03
N ILE A 50 -1.98 -3.46 15.94
CA ILE A 50 -1.33 -2.70 14.87
C ILE A 50 -0.55 -1.54 15.48
N ASP A 51 0.77 -1.60 15.32
CA ASP A 51 1.70 -0.52 15.63
C ASP A 51 2.16 0.15 14.32
N LEU A 52 2.39 1.47 14.36
CA LEU A 52 2.89 2.29 13.25
C LEU A 52 4.24 2.87 13.63
N ARG A 53 5.15 3.02 12.65
CA ARG A 53 6.47 3.63 12.87
C ARG A 53 6.40 5.14 13.01
N ILE A 54 5.38 5.76 12.43
CA ILE A 54 5.06 7.18 12.58
C ILE A 54 3.58 7.34 12.95
N PRO A 55 3.20 8.35 13.75
CA PRO A 55 1.83 8.54 14.22
C PRO A 55 0.95 9.25 13.18
N LEU A 56 1.04 8.87 11.91
CA LEU A 56 0.31 9.50 10.81
C LEU A 56 -0.59 8.49 10.08
N VAL A 57 -1.86 8.89 9.93
CA VAL A 57 -2.89 8.14 9.20
C VAL A 57 -3.57 9.06 8.21
N SER A 58 -3.69 8.66 6.94
CA SER A 58 -4.42 9.45 5.94
C SER A 58 -5.93 9.26 6.07
N SER A 59 -6.68 10.35 5.88
CA SER A 59 -8.14 10.38 6.05
C SER A 59 -8.85 9.51 5.00
N ALA A 60 -9.96 8.89 5.41
CA ALA A 60 -10.81 8.04 4.57
C ALA A 60 -11.74 8.87 3.65
N MET A 61 -11.15 9.75 2.84
CA MET A 61 -11.85 10.66 1.93
C MET A 61 -11.46 10.39 0.48
N ASP A 62 -12.41 10.52 -0.44
CA ASP A 62 -12.22 10.31 -1.88
C ASP A 62 -11.16 11.24 -2.48
N THR A 63 -11.09 12.47 -2.00
CA THR A 63 -10.07 13.44 -2.41
C THR A 63 -8.70 13.21 -1.79
N VAL A 64 -8.54 12.24 -0.88
CA VAL A 64 -7.31 12.04 -0.10
C VAL A 64 -6.70 10.66 -0.32
N THR A 65 -7.47 9.59 -0.12
CA THR A 65 -6.89 8.25 0.04
C THR A 65 -7.51 7.19 -0.87
N GLU A 66 -6.85 6.96 -2.00
CA GLU A 66 -6.95 5.73 -2.80
C GLU A 66 -5.65 4.90 -2.68
N SER A 67 -5.52 3.80 -3.44
CA SER A 67 -4.38 2.87 -3.39
C SER A 67 -3.01 3.56 -3.42
N ARG A 68 -2.83 4.57 -4.29
CA ARG A 68 -1.57 5.32 -4.40
C ARG A 68 -1.16 5.98 -3.07
N MET A 69 -2.10 6.64 -2.40
CA MET A 69 -1.84 7.31 -1.12
C MET A 69 -1.61 6.27 -0.02
N ALA A 70 -2.43 5.22 0.04
CA ALA A 70 -2.27 4.16 1.03
C ALA A 70 -0.90 3.45 0.93
N ILE A 71 -0.43 3.18 -0.29
CA ILE A 71 0.91 2.64 -0.55
C ILE A 71 1.99 3.62 -0.08
N ALA A 72 1.85 4.92 -0.40
CA ALA A 72 2.83 5.93 0.00
C ALA A 72 2.93 6.07 1.53
N MET A 73 1.79 6.13 2.22
CA MET A 73 1.72 6.19 3.69
C MET A 73 2.39 4.96 4.32
N ALA A 74 2.05 3.76 3.84
CA ALA A 74 2.63 2.52 4.35
C ALA A 74 4.16 2.47 4.18
N ARG A 75 4.68 2.97 3.05
CA ARG A 75 6.13 3.04 2.79
C ARG A 75 6.87 3.99 3.74
N GLN A 76 6.22 5.06 4.19
CA GLN A 76 6.77 5.99 5.18
C GLN A 76 6.58 5.48 6.62
N GLY A 77 5.94 4.32 6.82
CA GLY A 77 5.70 3.73 8.13
C GLY A 77 4.38 4.16 8.81
N GLY A 78 3.52 4.88 8.09
CA GLY A 78 2.17 5.25 8.52
C GLY A 78 1.11 4.30 7.95
N LEU A 79 -0.14 4.75 7.93
CA LEU A 79 -1.26 3.96 7.40
C LEU A 79 -2.20 4.83 6.54
N GLY A 80 -2.78 4.25 5.50
CA GLY A 80 -3.83 4.89 4.72
C GLY A 80 -5.16 4.16 4.85
N VAL A 81 -6.25 4.90 5.05
CA VAL A 81 -7.60 4.35 5.09
C VAL A 81 -8.31 4.68 3.78
N LEU A 82 -8.69 3.66 3.02
CA LEU A 82 -9.44 3.86 1.78
C LEU A 82 -10.84 4.40 2.08
N HIS A 83 -11.28 5.37 1.30
CA HIS A 83 -12.64 5.88 1.39
C HIS A 83 -13.67 4.86 0.90
N ARG A 84 -14.95 5.13 1.18
CA ARG A 84 -16.11 4.27 0.89
C ARG A 84 -17.04 4.83 -0.19
N ASN A 85 -16.55 5.81 -0.95
CA ASN A 85 -17.28 6.40 -2.09
C ASN A 85 -16.92 5.64 -3.38
N LEU A 86 -17.02 4.32 -3.33
CA LEU A 86 -16.70 3.35 -4.38
C LEU A 86 -17.70 2.20 -4.28
N SER A 87 -17.83 1.42 -5.35
CA SER A 87 -18.46 0.10 -5.25
C SER A 87 -17.66 -0.81 -4.32
N ILE A 88 -18.28 -1.90 -3.85
CA ILE A 88 -17.61 -2.88 -2.99
C ILE A 88 -16.43 -3.51 -3.76
N GLU A 89 -16.67 -3.79 -5.04
CA GLU A 89 -15.72 -4.38 -5.98
C GLU A 89 -14.51 -3.45 -6.19
N ASP A 90 -14.75 -2.16 -6.46
CA ASP A 90 -13.67 -1.19 -6.68
C ASP A 90 -12.85 -0.97 -5.41
N GLN A 91 -13.50 -0.89 -4.23
CA GLN A 91 -12.77 -0.75 -2.97
C GLN A 91 -11.91 -2.00 -2.70
N ALA A 92 -12.44 -3.20 -2.93
CA ALA A 92 -11.69 -4.45 -2.79
C ALA A 92 -10.49 -4.50 -3.75
N TYR A 93 -10.66 -4.03 -4.98
CA TYR A 93 -9.57 -3.93 -5.96
C TYR A 93 -8.48 -2.95 -5.49
N GLN A 94 -8.86 -1.78 -4.95
CA GLN A 94 -7.91 -0.82 -4.37
C GLN A 94 -7.14 -1.44 -3.19
N VAL A 95 -7.79 -2.24 -2.33
CA VAL A 95 -7.12 -2.98 -1.25
C VAL A 95 -6.12 -3.99 -1.84
N ASP A 96 -6.51 -4.75 -2.85
CA ASP A 96 -5.66 -5.76 -3.50
C ASP A 96 -4.36 -5.14 -4.05
N LEU A 97 -4.46 -4.01 -4.74
CA LEU A 97 -3.31 -3.24 -5.23
C LEU A 97 -2.34 -2.83 -4.10
N VAL A 98 -2.87 -2.35 -2.97
CA VAL A 98 -2.06 -1.98 -1.81
C VAL A 98 -1.36 -3.20 -1.22
N LYS A 99 -2.08 -4.31 -1.03
CA LYS A 99 -1.56 -5.52 -0.38
C LYS A 99 -0.54 -6.28 -1.23
N ARG A 100 -0.63 -6.20 -2.56
CA ARG A 100 0.37 -6.79 -3.47
C ARG A 100 1.69 -6.01 -3.49
N THR A 101 1.66 -4.74 -3.14
CA THR A 101 2.85 -3.89 -3.13
C THR A 101 3.81 -4.35 -2.01
N GLN A 102 5.04 -4.74 -2.38
CA GLN A 102 6.12 -5.17 -1.46
C GLN A 102 5.80 -6.41 -0.61
N THR A 103 5.25 -7.46 -1.22
CA THR A 103 5.28 -8.79 -0.60
C THR A 103 6.63 -9.47 -0.87
N GLY A 104 7.29 -9.98 0.18
CA GLY A 104 8.57 -10.68 0.04
C GLY A 104 8.44 -12.01 -0.71
N MET A 105 7.35 -12.73 -0.49
CA MET A 105 6.89 -13.85 -1.31
C MET A 105 5.46 -13.56 -1.77
N ILE A 106 5.21 -13.75 -3.07
CA ILE A 106 3.89 -13.55 -3.68
C ILE A 106 3.19 -14.91 -3.70
N SER A 107 2.14 -15.09 -2.89
CA SER A 107 1.40 -16.36 -2.80
C SER A 107 0.48 -16.64 -3.97
N ASN A 108 -0.04 -15.59 -4.62
CA ASN A 108 -0.90 -15.69 -5.80
C ASN A 108 -0.46 -14.68 -6.87
N PRO A 109 0.62 -14.99 -7.63
CA PRO A 109 1.14 -14.07 -8.64
C PRO A 109 0.12 -13.88 -9.75
N VAL A 110 0.11 -12.67 -10.33
CA VAL A 110 -0.62 -12.46 -11.58
C VAL A 110 0.13 -13.23 -12.66
N THR A 111 -0.61 -14.06 -13.40
CA THR A 111 -0.06 -14.91 -14.46
C THR A 111 -0.72 -14.59 -15.79
N ILE A 112 -0.10 -15.09 -16.87
CA ILE A 112 -0.63 -14.96 -18.22
C ILE A 112 -0.52 -16.29 -18.97
N GLY A 113 -1.45 -16.54 -19.89
CA GLY A 113 -1.44 -17.74 -20.71
C GLY A 113 -0.50 -17.60 -21.91
N PRO A 114 0.02 -18.70 -22.47
CA PRO A 114 0.92 -18.67 -23.64
C PRO A 114 0.23 -18.14 -24.91
N LYS A 115 -1.10 -18.29 -25.00
CA LYS A 115 -1.92 -17.86 -26.14
C LYS A 115 -2.41 -16.41 -26.02
N ALA A 116 -2.07 -15.70 -24.94
CA ALA A 116 -2.41 -14.29 -24.78
C ALA A 116 -1.57 -13.43 -25.73
N THR A 117 -2.08 -12.26 -26.11
CA THR A 117 -1.33 -11.30 -26.93
C THR A 117 -0.38 -10.46 -26.08
N LEU A 118 0.58 -9.79 -26.72
CA LEU A 118 1.45 -8.85 -26.00
C LEU A 118 0.70 -7.58 -25.54
N GLU A 119 -0.40 -7.24 -26.20
CA GLU A 119 -1.29 -6.16 -25.78
C GLU A 119 -2.00 -6.50 -24.46
N GLU A 120 -2.57 -7.71 -24.34
CA GLU A 120 -3.17 -8.20 -23.09
C GLU A 120 -2.14 -8.28 -21.94
N LEU A 121 -0.89 -8.60 -22.27
CA LEU A 121 0.22 -8.55 -21.31
C LEU A 121 0.47 -7.12 -20.80
N ASP A 122 0.54 -6.14 -21.71
CA ASP A 122 0.82 -4.74 -21.34
C ASP A 122 -0.31 -4.16 -20.48
N GLU A 123 -1.57 -4.44 -20.82
CA GLU A 123 -2.73 -4.07 -20.03
C GLU A 123 -2.66 -4.62 -18.61
N LYS A 124 -2.41 -5.93 -18.45
CA LYS A 124 -2.23 -6.56 -17.13
C LYS A 124 -1.05 -5.98 -16.36
N CYS A 125 0.10 -5.79 -17.03
CA CYS A 125 1.27 -5.21 -16.39
C CYS A 125 1.01 -3.78 -15.91
N GLY A 126 0.28 -2.98 -16.69
CA GLY A 126 -0.14 -1.63 -16.35
C GLY A 126 -1.13 -1.59 -15.18
N GLU A 127 -2.13 -2.48 -15.21
CA GLU A 127 -3.15 -2.65 -14.17
C GLU A 127 -2.50 -2.94 -12.80
N TYR A 128 -1.67 -4.00 -12.74
CA TYR A 128 -1.06 -4.46 -11.49
C TYR A 128 0.27 -3.79 -11.16
N ARG A 129 0.76 -2.87 -12.02
CA ARG A 129 2.05 -2.17 -11.89
C ARG A 129 3.24 -3.12 -11.71
N VAL A 130 3.24 -4.20 -12.48
CA VAL A 130 4.32 -5.20 -12.51
C VAL A 130 5.07 -5.14 -13.84
N SER A 131 6.30 -5.64 -13.86
CA SER A 131 7.19 -5.56 -15.04
C SER A 131 7.36 -6.89 -15.78
N GLY A 132 6.63 -7.91 -15.36
CA GLY A 132 6.67 -9.24 -15.95
C GLY A 132 5.76 -10.20 -15.21
N LEU A 133 5.33 -11.23 -15.92
CA LEU A 133 4.37 -12.23 -15.47
C LEU A 133 4.92 -13.63 -15.71
N PRO A 134 4.76 -14.57 -14.76
CA PRO A 134 4.93 -15.99 -15.05
C PRO A 134 3.91 -16.44 -16.10
N VAL A 135 4.36 -17.23 -17.06
CA VAL A 135 3.52 -17.82 -18.11
C VAL A 135 3.16 -19.24 -17.69
N ILE A 136 1.87 -19.52 -17.61
CA ILE A 136 1.35 -20.82 -17.15
C ILE A 136 0.41 -21.44 -18.19
N ASP A 137 0.33 -22.77 -18.21
CA ASP A 137 -0.70 -23.49 -18.98
C ASP A 137 -2.06 -23.55 -18.23
N GLU A 138 -3.01 -24.26 -18.83
CA GLU A 138 -4.36 -24.47 -18.29
C GLU A 138 -4.35 -25.29 -16.98
N ASP A 139 -3.32 -26.12 -16.76
CA ASP A 139 -3.11 -26.92 -15.55
C ASP A 139 -2.32 -26.19 -14.45
N SER A 140 -2.06 -24.89 -14.63
CA SER A 140 -1.23 -24.06 -13.74
C SER A 140 0.24 -24.48 -13.66
N THR A 141 0.75 -25.17 -14.69
CA THR A 141 2.17 -25.51 -14.83
C THR A 141 2.94 -24.30 -15.37
N LEU A 142 4.08 -23.99 -14.75
CA LEU A 142 4.97 -22.92 -15.20
C LEU A 142 5.67 -23.29 -16.52
N LEU A 143 5.38 -22.55 -17.59
CA LEU A 143 5.99 -22.71 -18.91
C LEU A 143 7.18 -21.79 -19.15
N GLY A 144 7.17 -20.61 -18.51
CA GLY A 144 8.17 -19.58 -18.75
C GLY A 144 7.88 -18.28 -17.99
N ILE A 145 8.58 -17.22 -18.35
CA ILE A 145 8.37 -15.87 -17.84
C ILE A 145 8.48 -14.87 -18.99
N ILE A 146 7.63 -13.85 -18.99
CA ILE A 146 7.72 -12.73 -19.92
C ILE A 146 7.86 -11.42 -19.14
N THR A 147 8.74 -10.54 -19.61
CA THR A 147 9.10 -9.29 -18.93
C THR A 147 9.13 -8.11 -19.89
N ASN A 148 9.12 -6.89 -19.35
CA ASN A 148 9.26 -5.65 -20.12
C ASN A 148 10.56 -5.60 -20.96
N ARG A 149 11.57 -6.42 -20.64
CA ARG A 149 12.80 -6.51 -21.44
C ARG A 149 12.58 -7.28 -22.73
N ASP A 150 11.73 -8.32 -22.70
CA ASP A 150 11.46 -9.18 -23.85
C ASP A 150 10.67 -8.42 -24.93
N LEU A 151 9.85 -7.46 -24.51
CA LEU A 151 9.08 -6.58 -25.41
C LEU A 151 9.92 -5.54 -26.16
N ARG A 152 11.15 -5.24 -25.73
CA ARG A 152 11.94 -4.11 -26.27
C ARG A 152 12.26 -4.23 -27.76
N PHE A 153 12.26 -5.44 -28.30
CA PHE A 153 12.63 -5.72 -29.67
C PHE A 153 11.42 -6.08 -30.55
N VAL A 154 10.20 -6.01 -29.99
CA VAL A 154 8.96 -6.30 -30.70
C VAL A 154 8.28 -4.98 -31.07
N PRO A 155 8.09 -4.68 -32.37
CA PRO A 155 7.37 -3.47 -32.78
C PRO A 155 5.95 -3.42 -32.20
N VAL A 156 5.53 -2.25 -31.70
CA VAL A 156 4.21 -2.06 -31.07
C VAL A 156 3.06 -2.44 -32.02
N ALA A 157 3.23 -2.24 -33.32
CA ALA A 157 2.25 -2.64 -34.33
C ALA A 157 1.96 -4.15 -34.36
N GLU A 158 2.84 -4.99 -33.80
CA GLU A 158 2.68 -6.44 -33.73
C GLU A 158 1.97 -6.92 -32.46
N TRP A 159 1.80 -6.06 -31.45
CA TRP A 159 1.40 -6.49 -30.11
C TRP A 159 -0.01 -7.09 -30.04
N GLY A 160 -0.93 -6.62 -30.88
CA GLY A 160 -2.32 -7.10 -30.90
C GLY A 160 -2.51 -8.51 -31.50
N HIS A 161 -1.49 -9.10 -32.12
CA HIS A 161 -1.59 -10.45 -32.70
C HIS A 161 -0.43 -11.37 -32.34
N ARG A 162 0.71 -10.81 -31.91
CA ARG A 162 1.85 -11.60 -31.46
C ARG A 162 1.58 -12.20 -30.09
N LEU A 163 1.89 -13.49 -29.94
CA LEU A 163 1.56 -14.22 -28.72
C LEU A 163 2.70 -14.17 -27.71
N VAL A 164 2.34 -14.26 -26.43
CA VAL A 164 3.30 -14.37 -25.31
C VAL A 164 4.27 -15.53 -25.52
N ASN A 165 3.79 -16.69 -25.97
CA ASN A 165 4.62 -17.87 -26.22
C ASN A 165 5.75 -17.65 -27.23
N ASP A 166 5.59 -16.70 -28.16
CA ASP A 166 6.58 -16.43 -29.22
C ASP A 166 7.73 -15.53 -28.75
N VAL A 167 7.60 -14.92 -27.58
CA VAL A 167 8.50 -13.87 -27.07
C VAL A 167 9.02 -14.17 -25.66
N MET A 168 8.27 -14.90 -24.85
CA MET A 168 8.65 -15.23 -23.47
C MET A 168 9.99 -15.97 -23.39
N THR A 169 10.62 -15.95 -22.22
CA THR A 169 11.72 -16.86 -21.90
C THR A 169 11.13 -18.21 -21.45
N PRO A 170 11.30 -19.31 -22.22
CA PRO A 170 10.77 -20.61 -21.86
C PRO A 170 11.64 -21.32 -20.82
N MET A 171 11.14 -22.43 -20.27
CA MET A 171 11.94 -23.34 -19.46
C MET A 171 13.20 -23.86 -20.19
N PRO A 172 14.31 -24.15 -19.48
CA PRO A 172 14.45 -24.14 -18.02
C PRO A 172 14.77 -22.76 -17.43
N LEU A 173 13.98 -22.36 -16.42
CA LEU A 173 14.24 -21.18 -15.60
C LEU A 173 14.89 -21.57 -14.27
N ILE A 174 15.53 -20.60 -13.60
CA ILE A 174 15.98 -20.75 -12.22
C ILE A 174 14.76 -20.59 -11.30
N THR A 175 14.40 -21.63 -10.55
CA THR A 175 13.26 -21.64 -9.62
C THR A 175 13.68 -22.05 -8.21
N ALA A 176 12.84 -21.75 -7.22
CA ALA A 176 13.04 -22.13 -5.82
C ALA A 176 11.83 -22.93 -5.31
N PRO A 177 12.02 -23.87 -4.36
CA PRO A 177 10.92 -24.64 -3.79
C PRO A 177 10.02 -23.76 -2.90
N VAL A 178 8.75 -24.16 -2.79
CA VAL A 178 7.78 -23.50 -1.90
C VAL A 178 8.25 -23.58 -0.45
N GLY A 179 8.17 -22.46 0.27
CA GLY A 179 8.49 -22.39 1.71
C GLY A 179 9.97 -22.17 2.03
N ILE A 180 10.81 -21.85 1.06
CA ILE A 180 12.20 -21.46 1.31
C ILE A 180 12.26 -20.18 2.18
N SER A 181 13.12 -20.18 3.20
CA SER A 181 13.37 -18.99 4.02
C SER A 181 14.23 -17.99 3.24
N ARG A 182 13.99 -16.70 3.49
CA ARG A 182 14.81 -15.60 2.96
C ARG A 182 16.24 -15.65 3.50
#